data_AF-A0A9N9GDJ3-F1
#
_entry.id   AF-A0A9N9GDJ3-F1
#
_cell.length_a   1.000
_cell.length_b   1.000
_cell.length_c   1.000
_cell.angle_alpha   90.00
_cell.angle_beta   90.00
_cell.angle_gamma   90.00
#
_symmetry.space_group_name_H-M   'P 1'
#
loop_
_entity.id
_entity.type
_entity.pdbx_description
1 polymer ?
#
loop_
_entity_poly.entity_id
_entity_poly.type
_entity_poly.pdbx_seq_one_letter_code
_entity_poly.pdbx_strand_id
1 'polypeptide(L)'
;YSCRLKQTFLQDKHLKNVGKATEFGETQISAEILACGSANMRSLGDEYSDQILWAVRAISTYVTFYKAVIPATYWTELENGLPQNQSIEVQRWPAKNGLTTGFDLAEPDGRRTVLTALIKIRESLLQEEDEGKGGDEQLS
;
A
#
# COMPACT_ATOMS: atom_id res chain seq x y z
N TYR A 1 -5.44 8.51 -32.02
CA TYR A 1 -6.01 7.20 -31.67
C TYR A 1 -5.91 7.04 -30.15
N SER A 2 -7.03 7.18 -29.44
CA SER A 2 -7.07 7.04 -27.97
C SER A 2 -7.50 5.61 -27.64
N CYS A 3 -6.56 4.78 -27.18
CA CYS A 3 -6.87 3.46 -26.66
C CYS A 3 -7.40 3.65 -25.23
N ARG A 4 -8.73 3.62 -25.09
CA ARG A 4 -9.39 3.66 -23.78
C ARG A 4 -9.40 2.24 -23.22
N LEU A 5 -8.39 1.90 -22.42
CA LEU A 5 -8.38 0.66 -21.64
C LEU A 5 -9.53 0.71 -20.63
N LYS A 6 -10.66 0.06 -20.95
CA LYS A 6 -11.71 -0.25 -19.96
C LYS A 6 -11.24 -1.45 -19.15
N GLN A 7 -10.47 -1.20 -18.09
CA GLN A 7 -10.15 -2.22 -17.11
C GLN A 7 -11.29 -2.27 -16.07
N THR A 8 -12.27 -3.15 -16.29
CA THR A 8 -13.30 -3.46 -15.30
C THR A 8 -12.72 -4.38 -14.23
N PHE A 9 -12.32 -3.81 -13.10
CA PHE A 9 -11.97 -4.57 -11.90
C PHE A 9 -13.25 -5.12 -11.26
N LEU A 10 -13.55 -6.39 -11.52
CA LEU A 10 -14.59 -7.12 -10.80
C LEU A 10 -14.08 -7.39 -9.38
N GLN A 11 -14.59 -6.64 -8.40
CA GLN A 11 -14.23 -6.78 -7.00
C GLN A 11 -14.89 -8.05 -6.43
N ASP A 12 -14.20 -9.19 -6.51
CA ASP A 12 -14.64 -10.39 -5.80
C ASP A 12 -14.21 -10.31 -4.34
N LYS A 13 -15.19 -10.12 -3.45
CA LYS A 13 -15.00 -10.06 -1.99
C LYS A 13 -14.89 -11.45 -1.36
N HIS A 14 -14.92 -12.53 -2.15
CA HIS A 14 -14.82 -13.90 -1.66
C HIS A 14 -13.60 -14.63 -2.23
N LEU A 15 -12.97 -15.42 -1.35
CA LEU A 15 -11.81 -16.31 -1.55
C LEU A 15 -11.93 -17.34 -2.70
N LYS A 16 -13.01 -17.32 -3.49
CA LYS A 16 -13.26 -18.33 -4.54
C LYS A 16 -12.40 -18.11 -5.79
N ASN A 17 -11.75 -16.94 -5.93
CA ASN A 17 -10.97 -16.54 -7.11
C ASN A 17 -9.47 -16.27 -6.85
N VAL A 18 -8.97 -16.59 -5.66
CA VAL A 18 -7.55 -16.46 -5.34
C VAL A 18 -6.84 -17.80 -5.48
N GLY A 19 -5.89 -17.86 -6.40
CA GLY A 19 -5.06 -19.03 -6.63
C GLY A 19 -3.70 -18.62 -7.16
N LYS A 20 -2.81 -19.59 -7.42
CA LYS A 20 -1.47 -19.33 -7.94
C LYS A 20 -1.51 -18.50 -9.24
N ALA A 21 -2.52 -18.70 -10.07
CA ALA A 21 -2.72 -17.99 -11.33
C ALA A 21 -3.07 -16.50 -11.17
N THR A 22 -3.60 -16.08 -10.01
CA THR A 22 -3.92 -14.68 -9.71
C THR A 22 -2.97 -14.07 -8.68
N GLU A 23 -1.82 -14.73 -8.47
CA GLU A 23 -0.87 -14.41 -7.40
C GLU A 23 -1.58 -14.27 -6.05
N PHE A 24 -2.63 -15.06 -5.78
CA PHE A 24 -3.43 -14.95 -4.55
C PHE A 24 -4.08 -13.57 -4.33
N GLY A 25 -4.34 -12.82 -5.41
CA GLY A 25 -4.96 -11.50 -5.38
C GLY A 25 -3.98 -10.36 -5.09
N GLU A 26 -2.67 -10.61 -5.11
CA GLU A 26 -1.64 -9.59 -4.88
C GLU A 26 -1.72 -8.45 -5.90
N THR A 27 -1.98 -8.75 -7.18
CA THR A 27 -2.18 -7.72 -8.22
C THR A 27 -3.32 -6.75 -7.87
N GLN A 28 -4.42 -7.27 -7.28
CA GLN A 28 -5.53 -6.42 -6.87
C GLN A 28 -5.12 -5.50 -5.72
N ILE A 29 -4.40 -6.04 -4.72
CA ILE A 29 -3.90 -5.25 -3.59
C ILE A 29 -2.93 -4.17 -4.06
N SER A 30 -2.01 -4.49 -4.98
CA SER A 30 -1.11 -3.50 -5.55
C SER A 30 -1.86 -2.37 -6.28
N ALA A 31 -2.90 -2.72 -7.05
CA ALA A 31 -3.73 -1.73 -7.74
C ALA A 31 -4.52 -0.85 -6.75
N GLU A 32 -5.06 -1.43 -5.68
CA GLU A 32 -5.78 -0.70 -4.64
C GLU A 32 -4.86 0.25 -3.86
N ILE A 33 -3.64 -0.18 -3.53
CA ILE A 33 -2.61 0.68 -2.89
C ILE A 33 -2.23 1.84 -3.81
N LEU A 34 -2.00 1.58 -5.10
CA LEU A 34 -1.69 2.62 -6.07
C LEU A 34 -2.85 3.63 -6.23
N ALA A 35 -4.08 3.13 -6.30
CA ALA A 35 -5.27 3.98 -6.38
C ALA A 35 -5.43 4.84 -5.12
N CYS A 36 -5.13 4.29 -3.94
CA CYS A 36 -5.11 5.03 -2.68
C CYS A 36 -4.06 6.15 -2.70
N GLY A 37 -2.83 5.85 -3.13
CA GLY A 37 -1.79 6.87 -3.26
C GLY A 37 -2.17 7.99 -4.22
N SER A 38 -2.82 7.65 -5.34
CA SER A 38 -3.33 8.65 -6.30
C SER A 38 -4.43 9.52 -5.70
N ALA A 39 -5.33 8.94 -4.89
CA ALA A 39 -6.37 9.68 -4.20
C ALA A 39 -5.78 10.65 -3.16
N ASN A 40 -4.74 10.24 -2.42
CA ASN A 40 -4.02 11.10 -1.48
C ASN A 40 -3.38 12.30 -2.20
N MET A 41 -2.75 12.09 -3.36
CA MET A 41 -2.17 13.21 -4.14
C MET A 41 -3.19 14.28 -4.49
N ARG A 42 -4.40 13.86 -4.91
CA ARG A 42 -5.48 14.80 -5.24
C ARG A 42 -5.97 15.61 -4.04
N SER A 43 -5.73 15.14 -2.82
CA SER A 43 -6.07 15.87 -1.60
C SER A 43 -4.97 16.85 -1.16
N LEU A 44 -3.74 16.68 -1.64
CA LEU A 44 -2.57 17.50 -1.29
C LEU A 44 -2.34 18.69 -2.25
N GLY A 45 -3.04 18.74 -3.38
CA GLY A 45 -2.92 19.82 -4.37
C GLY A 45 -2.03 19.46 -5.56
N ASP A 46 -1.32 20.45 -6.11
CA ASP A 46 -0.56 20.30 -7.36
C ASP A 46 0.88 19.78 -7.18
N GLU A 47 1.35 19.62 -5.94
CA GLU A 47 2.72 19.17 -5.68
C GLU A 47 2.82 17.66 -5.49
N TYR A 48 3.73 17.03 -6.25
CA TYR A 48 4.03 15.63 -6.05
C TYR A 48 4.97 15.41 -4.87
N SER A 49 4.57 14.57 -3.92
CA SER A 49 5.35 14.19 -2.74
C SER A 49 5.58 12.69 -2.66
N ASP A 50 6.65 12.33 -1.94
CA ASP A 50 6.91 10.95 -1.56
C ASP A 50 5.82 10.47 -0.59
N GLN A 51 5.33 9.26 -0.79
CA GLN A 51 4.31 8.64 0.04
C GLN A 51 4.75 7.28 0.56
N ILE A 52 4.49 7.05 1.85
CA ILE A 52 4.57 5.72 2.45
C ILE A 52 3.14 5.25 2.70
N LEU A 53 2.75 4.17 2.04
CA LEU A 53 1.42 3.58 2.19
C LEU A 53 1.52 2.27 2.96
N TRP A 54 0.65 2.14 3.96
CA TRP A 54 0.43 0.91 4.70
C TRP A 54 -0.95 0.35 4.35
N ALA A 55 -1.03 -0.94 4.08
CA ALA A 55 -2.31 -1.61 3.85
C ALA A 55 -2.44 -2.88 4.69
N VAL A 56 -3.68 -3.19 5.07
CA VAL A 56 -4.02 -4.40 5.82
C VAL A 56 -5.04 -5.19 5.02
N ARG A 57 -4.73 -6.44 4.75
CA ARG A 57 -5.65 -7.39 4.13
C ARG A 57 -6.05 -8.42 5.18
N ALA A 58 -7.33 -8.45 5.52
CA ALA A 58 -7.90 -9.46 6.39
C ALA A 58 -8.77 -10.41 5.54
N ILE A 59 -8.46 -11.71 5.60
CA ILE A 59 -9.22 -12.77 4.97
C ILE A 59 -9.53 -13.83 6.02
N SER A 60 -10.81 -13.95 6.38
CA SER A 60 -11.22 -14.80 7.50
C SER A 60 -10.44 -14.40 8.77
N THR A 61 -9.66 -15.31 9.35
CA THR A 61 -8.81 -15.06 10.51
C THR A 61 -7.39 -14.65 10.13
N TYR A 62 -7.00 -14.73 8.85
CA TYR A 62 -5.67 -14.40 8.39
C TYR A 62 -5.52 -12.92 8.07
N VAL A 63 -4.51 -12.28 8.62
CA VAL A 63 -4.16 -10.88 8.39
C VAL A 63 -2.79 -10.78 7.72
N THR A 64 -2.70 -10.01 6.65
CA THR A 64 -1.43 -9.70 5.97
C THR A 64 -1.29 -8.18 5.91
N PHE A 65 -0.11 -7.67 6.23
CA PHE A 65 0.19 -6.25 6.08
C PHE A 65 1.08 -6.02 4.86
N TYR A 66 0.97 -4.82 4.31
CA TYR A 66 1.73 -4.37 3.17
C TYR A 66 2.32 -3.00 3.44
N LYS A 67 3.50 -2.76 2.89
CA LYS A 67 4.16 -1.47 2.83
C LYS A 67 4.52 -1.17 1.39
N ALA A 68 4.21 0.04 0.93
CA ALA A 68 4.67 0.57 -0.35
C ALA A 68 5.29 1.94 -0.12
N VAL A 69 6.44 2.19 -0.76
CA VAL A 69 7.06 3.52 -0.82
C VAL A 69 6.93 3.98 -2.25
N ILE A 70 6.27 5.11 -2.46
CA ILE A 70 5.98 5.68 -3.77
C ILE A 70 6.66 7.04 -3.86
N PRO A 71 7.72 7.20 -4.66
CA PRO A 71 8.40 8.48 -4.78
C PRO A 71 7.57 9.48 -5.61
N ALA A 72 7.76 10.78 -5.35
CA ALA A 72 7.16 11.87 -6.11
C ALA A 72 7.43 11.76 -7.62
N THR A 73 8.63 11.28 -7.97
CA THR A 73 9.06 11.06 -9.35
C THR A 73 8.22 10.01 -10.06
N TYR A 74 7.71 9.00 -9.36
CA TYR A 74 6.80 8.02 -9.94
C TYR A 74 5.49 8.67 -10.38
N TRP A 75 4.91 9.56 -9.56
CA TRP A 75 3.69 10.28 -9.90
C TRP A 75 3.88 11.21 -11.10
N THR A 76 5.04 11.86 -11.16
CA THR A 76 5.43 12.71 -12.30
C THR A 76 5.52 11.88 -13.60
N GLU A 77 6.12 10.68 -13.56
CA GLU A 77 6.14 9.79 -14.72
C GLU A 77 4.73 9.31 -15.09
N LEU A 78 3.90 8.98 -14.09
CA LEU A 78 2.55 8.46 -14.28
C LEU A 78 1.62 9.49 -14.96
N GLU A 79 1.78 10.78 -14.66
CA GLU A 79 1.05 11.85 -15.33
C GLU A 79 1.43 11.95 -16.82
N ASN A 80 2.70 11.75 -17.13
CA ASN A 80 3.23 11.82 -18.50
C ASN A 80 3.02 10.51 -19.29
N GLY A 81 2.51 9.44 -18.67
CA GLY A 81 2.25 8.16 -19.30
C GLY A 81 2.55 6.97 -18.40
N LEU A 82 2.90 5.82 -18.98
CA LEU A 82 3.33 4.67 -18.21
C LEU A 82 4.78 4.89 -17.70
N PRO A 83 5.05 4.78 -16.39
CA PRO A 83 6.40 4.89 -15.84
C PRO A 83 7.40 3.98 -16.54
N GLN A 84 8.59 4.51 -16.82
CA GLN A 84 9.65 3.79 -17.53
C GLN A 84 10.91 3.65 -16.67
N ASN A 85 11.21 4.63 -15.82
CA ASN A 85 12.39 4.59 -14.95
C ASN A 85 12.01 4.26 -13.52
N GLN A 86 10.84 4.71 -13.05
CA GLN A 86 10.37 4.41 -11.71
C GLN A 86 9.50 3.16 -11.68
N SER A 87 9.74 2.31 -10.70
CA SER A 87 8.88 1.16 -10.38
C SER A 87 8.58 1.15 -8.89
N ILE A 88 7.34 0.88 -8.52
CA ILE A 88 6.94 0.69 -7.13
C ILE A 88 6.97 -0.79 -6.80
N GLU A 89 7.53 -1.14 -5.65
CA GLU A 89 7.38 -2.47 -5.07
C GLU A 89 6.39 -2.40 -3.89
N VAL A 90 5.36 -3.23 -3.94
CA VAL A 90 4.45 -3.45 -2.80
C VAL A 90 4.96 -4.67 -2.04
N GLN A 91 5.48 -4.44 -0.85
CA GLN A 91 6.09 -5.49 -0.04
C GLN A 91 5.13 -5.98 1.04
N ARG A 92 5.00 -7.29 1.20
CA ARG A 92 4.42 -7.88 2.41
C ARG A 92 5.28 -7.53 3.62
N TRP A 93 4.64 -7.18 4.72
CA TRP A 93 5.31 -6.70 5.92
C TRP A 93 4.70 -7.34 7.18
N PRO A 94 5.50 -7.64 8.23
CA PRO A 94 6.98 -7.69 8.25
C PRO A 94 7.54 -8.97 7.57
N ALA A 95 8.47 -8.78 6.61
CA ALA A 95 9.23 -9.77 5.82
C ALA A 95 8.43 -10.92 5.15
N LYS A 96 9.10 -11.63 4.22
CA LYS A 96 8.53 -12.54 3.20
C LYS A 96 7.71 -13.71 3.77
N ASN A 97 6.49 -13.44 4.19
CA ASN A 97 5.48 -14.46 4.41
C ASN A 97 5.21 -15.17 3.08
N GLY A 98 5.30 -16.51 3.09
CA GLY A 98 4.93 -17.36 1.97
C GLY A 98 3.51 -17.05 1.48
N LEU A 99 3.21 -17.38 0.22
CA LEU A 99 1.97 -16.99 -0.46
C LEU A 99 0.68 -17.35 0.31
N THR A 100 0.78 -18.30 1.26
CA THR A 100 -0.30 -18.80 2.14
C THR A 100 -0.15 -18.44 3.63
N THR A 101 0.78 -17.58 4.05
CA THR A 101 1.18 -17.44 5.48
C THR A 101 0.83 -16.06 6.07
N GLY A 102 -0.44 -15.67 5.99
CA GLY A 102 -0.93 -14.55 6.81
C GLY A 102 -0.87 -14.88 8.31
N PHE A 103 -0.97 -13.87 9.17
CA PHE A 103 -1.05 -14.07 10.61
C PHE A 103 -2.45 -14.47 11.02
N ASP A 104 -2.60 -15.63 11.64
CA ASP A 104 -3.90 -16.16 12.06
C ASP A 104 -4.34 -15.59 13.41
N LEU A 105 -5.42 -14.82 13.43
CA LEU A 105 -6.02 -14.27 14.65
C LEU A 105 -6.64 -15.36 15.56
N ALA A 106 -6.92 -16.55 15.03
CA ALA A 106 -7.36 -17.68 15.86
C ALA A 106 -6.22 -18.15 16.79
N GLU A 107 -4.97 -17.99 16.37
CA GLU A 107 -3.80 -18.42 17.12
C GLU A 107 -3.29 -17.33 18.09
N PRO A 108 -2.93 -17.68 19.34
CA PRO A 108 -2.40 -16.71 20.31
C PRO A 108 -1.20 -15.92 19.81
N ASP A 109 -0.26 -16.58 19.12
CA ASP A 109 0.92 -15.92 18.58
C ASP A 109 0.58 -15.04 17.38
N GLY A 110 -0.35 -15.47 16.51
CA GLY A 110 -0.83 -14.64 15.41
C GLY A 110 -1.50 -13.35 15.88
N ARG A 111 -2.31 -13.40 16.95
CA ARG A 111 -2.87 -12.19 17.59
C ARG A 111 -1.77 -11.24 18.09
N ARG A 112 -0.76 -11.77 18.77
CA ARG A 112 0.37 -10.98 19.26
C ARG A 112 1.09 -10.31 18.10
N THR A 113 1.39 -11.04 17.02
CA THR A 113 2.07 -10.48 15.86
C THR A 113 1.26 -9.40 15.16
N VAL A 114 -0.06 -9.58 14.99
CA VAL A 114 -0.95 -8.56 14.41
C VAL A 114 -0.94 -7.28 15.26
N LEU A 115 -1.08 -7.40 16.58
CA LEU A 115 -1.07 -6.24 17.48
C LEU A 115 0.28 -5.52 17.46
N THR A 116 1.40 -6.26 17.48
CA THR A 116 2.73 -5.68 17.36
C THR A 116 2.93 -4.96 16.02
N ALA A 117 2.44 -5.53 14.92
CA ALA A 117 2.50 -4.89 13.61
C ALA A 117 1.72 -3.58 13.57
N LEU A 118 0.50 -3.56 14.12
CA LEU A 118 -0.32 -2.35 14.23
C LEU A 118 0.34 -1.25 15.07
N ILE A 119 0.97 -1.61 16.19
CA ILE A 119 1.71 -0.66 17.04
C ILE A 119 2.85 -0.01 16.26
N LYS A 120 3.66 -0.81 15.54
CA LYS A 120 4.76 -0.30 14.72
C LYS A 120 4.30 0.58 13.56
N ILE A 121 3.18 0.24 12.92
CA ILE A 121 2.58 1.10 11.89
C ILE A 121 2.16 2.43 12.50
N ARG A 122 1.47 2.40 13.64
CA ARG A 122 1.09 3.61 14.38
C ARG A 122 2.31 4.47 14.71
N GLU A 123 3.39 3.87 15.23
CA GLU A 123 4.63 4.58 15.54
C GLU A 123 5.25 5.24 14.30
N SER A 124 5.23 4.54 13.15
CA SER A 124 5.75 5.09 11.88
C SER A 124 4.94 6.30 11.41
N LEU A 125 3.61 6.23 11.49
CA LEU A 125 2.74 7.33 11.09
C LEU A 125 2.89 8.56 11.99
N LEU A 126 3.17 8.38 13.27
CA LEU A 126 3.40 9.49 14.20
C LEU A 126 4.75 10.18 13.97
N GLN A 127 5.78 9.44 13.56
CA GLN A 127 7.09 10.03 13.23
C GLN A 127 7.01 10.94 11.99
N GLU A 128 6.19 10.58 11.01
CA GLU A 128 5.94 11.40 9.81
C GLU A 128 5.26 12.74 10.15
N GLU A 129 4.37 12.77 11.15
CA GLU A 129 3.71 14.01 11.60
C GLU A 129 4.66 14.98 12.33
N ASP A 130 5.69 14.46 13.00
CA ASP A 130 6.66 15.26 13.75
C ASP A 130 7.73 15.87 12.83
N GLU A 131 8.16 15.15 11.79
CA GLU A 131 9.10 15.67 10.77
C GLU A 131 8.45 16.78 9.90
N GLY A 132 7.14 16.71 9.66
CA GLY A 132 6.41 17.72 8.89
C GLY A 132 6.17 19.06 9.62
N LYS A 133 6.41 19.14 10.94
CA LYS A 133 6.23 20.37 11.75
C LYS A 133 7.51 21.15 12.03
N GLY A 134 8.67 20.61 11.67
CA GLY A 134 9.98 21.25 11.92
C GLY A 134 10.41 22.28 10.87
N GLY A 135 9.64 22.48 9.79
CA GLY A 135 10.01 23.32 8.65
C GLY A 135 9.59 24.79 8.71
N ASP A 136 8.66 25.17 9.59
CA ASP A 136 8.03 26.50 9.57
C ASP A 136 8.55 27.49 10.63
N GLU A 137 9.63 27.16 11.34
CA GLU A 137 10.17 28.04 12.39
C GLU A 137 11.67 28.33 12.18
N GLN A 138 11.99 29.05 11.10
CA GLN A 138 13.17 29.91 11.01
C GLN A 138 13.12 30.83 9.78
N LEU A 139 12.46 31.98 9.92
CA LEU A 139 12.77 33.24 9.22
C LEU A 139 12.04 34.37 9.96
N SER A 140 12.68 34.88 11.01
CA SER A 140 12.46 36.21 11.57
C SER A 140 13.80 36.85 11.90
#